data_AF-A0A1C6AUV7-F1
#
_entry.id   AF-A0A1C6AUV7-F1
#
_cell.length_a   1.000
_cell.length_b   1.000
_cell.length_c   1.000
_cell.angle_alpha   90.00
_cell.angle_beta   90.00
_cell.angle_gamma   90.00
#
_symmetry.space_group_name_H-M   'P 1'
#
loop_
_entity.id
_entity.type
_entity.pdbx_description
1 polymer ?
#
loop_
_entity_poly.entity_id
_entity_poly.type
_entity_poly.pdbx_seq_one_letter_code
_entity_poly.pdbx_strand_id
1 'polypeptide(L)'
;MNKEFYFYNSQISQYGVENGYVDLEAFASNFPHIPLCDKMFNNVEYELINGSNVFYCDSAGKEYTFEEREDKVSDISSEIDELIDQKGMYEDMLENETSEISDEELENLISELDDKIADLNNDISSLEYEVENPPLSFYHIDKKGVDLLSHYTNEQIYYIPEYDMYIWGITHIGTSWTCVLTNIKIDPTWTKAA
;
A
#
# COMPACT_ATOMS: atom_id res chain seq x y z
N MET A 1 5.06 -32.23 11.03
CA MET A 1 4.14 -31.26 11.66
C MET A 1 4.57 -29.90 11.16
N ASN A 2 3.66 -29.12 10.57
CA ASN A 2 3.94 -27.71 10.28
C ASN A 2 4.11 -27.00 11.62
N LYS A 3 5.13 -26.16 11.73
CA LYS A 3 5.41 -25.39 12.94
C LYS A 3 4.27 -24.37 13.11
N GLU A 4 3.56 -24.40 14.22
CA GLU A 4 2.51 -23.43 14.51
C GLU A 4 3.10 -22.14 15.09
N PHE A 5 2.58 -21.00 14.63
CA PHE A 5 2.95 -19.68 15.10
C PHE A 5 1.73 -18.96 15.67
N TYR A 6 1.97 -18.08 16.64
CA TYR A 6 0.93 -17.39 17.38
C TYR A 6 1.26 -15.90 17.51
N PHE A 7 0.35 -15.03 17.10
CA PHE A 7 0.43 -13.61 17.40
C PHE A 7 -0.30 -13.32 18.70
N TYR A 8 0.45 -12.99 19.75
CA TYR A 8 -0.02 -13.06 21.15
C TYR A 8 -0.62 -14.44 21.47
N ASN A 9 -1.96 -14.52 21.62
CA ASN A 9 -2.66 -15.76 21.94
C ASN A 9 -3.46 -16.33 20.75
N SER A 10 -3.36 -15.71 19.57
CA SER A 10 -4.11 -16.07 18.38
C SER A 10 -3.22 -16.87 17.43
N GLN A 11 -3.69 -18.04 17.00
CA GLN A 11 -2.95 -18.84 16.03
C GLN A 11 -2.95 -18.14 14.67
N ILE A 12 -1.78 -18.03 14.06
CA ILE A 12 -1.61 -17.50 12.70
C ILE A 12 -2.07 -18.58 11.71
N SER A 13 -2.81 -18.17 10.68
CA SER A 13 -3.33 -19.04 9.64
C SER A 13 -2.18 -19.71 8.86
N GLN A 14 -2.47 -20.84 8.22
CA GLN A 14 -1.48 -21.49 7.34
C GLN A 14 -1.02 -20.54 6.23
N TYR A 15 -1.94 -19.77 5.66
CA TYR A 15 -1.62 -18.79 4.61
C TYR A 15 -0.68 -17.69 5.13
N GLY A 16 -0.91 -17.18 6.34
CA GLY A 16 0.01 -16.25 6.99
C GLY A 16 1.40 -16.84 7.20
N VAL A 17 1.48 -18.08 7.69
CA VAL A 17 2.76 -18.79 7.89
C VAL A 17 3.52 -19.02 6.57
N GLU A 18 2.83 -19.41 5.50
CA GLU A 18 3.43 -19.63 4.18
C GLU A 18 3.99 -18.33 3.56
N ASN A 19 3.36 -17.19 3.83
CA ASN A 19 3.79 -15.88 3.33
C ASN A 19 4.70 -15.13 4.31
N GLY A 20 4.85 -15.60 5.56
CA GLY A 20 5.71 -15.02 6.58
C GLY A 20 5.12 -13.83 7.34
N TYR A 21 3.81 -13.62 7.28
CA TYR A 21 3.11 -12.48 7.90
C TYR A 21 1.93 -12.92 8.77
N VAL A 22 1.59 -12.10 9.78
CA VAL A 22 0.37 -12.29 10.59
C VAL A 22 -0.83 -11.96 9.72
N ASP A 23 -1.80 -12.87 9.63
CA ASP A 23 -3.09 -12.60 8.98
C ASP A 23 -4.01 -11.74 9.86
N LEU A 24 -4.96 -11.06 9.21
CA LEU A 24 -5.84 -10.09 9.86
C LEU A 24 -6.74 -10.75 10.91
N GLU A 25 -7.14 -12.01 10.72
CA GLU A 25 -7.96 -12.75 11.70
C GLU A 25 -7.18 -12.96 13.01
N ALA A 26 -5.94 -13.46 12.91
CA ALA A 26 -5.07 -13.65 14.06
C ALA A 26 -4.77 -12.32 14.77
N PHE A 27 -4.57 -11.25 14.00
CA PHE A 27 -4.40 -9.90 14.52
C PHE A 27 -5.65 -9.39 15.26
N ALA A 28 -6.80 -9.35 14.59
CA ALA A 28 -8.06 -8.79 15.09
C ALA A 28 -8.62 -9.54 16.30
N SER A 29 -8.29 -10.83 16.44
CA SER A 29 -8.64 -11.65 17.62
C SER A 29 -8.07 -11.12 18.94
N ASN A 30 -7.14 -10.14 18.91
CA ASN A 30 -6.53 -9.55 20.10
C ASN A 30 -7.31 -8.37 20.69
N PHE A 31 -8.41 -7.93 20.07
CA PHE A 31 -9.28 -6.88 20.60
C PHE A 31 -10.76 -7.12 20.25
N PRO A 32 -11.70 -6.63 21.09
CA PRO A 32 -13.12 -6.70 20.76
C PRO A 32 -13.43 -5.88 19.51
N HIS A 33 -14.15 -6.50 18.58
CA HIS A 33 -14.70 -5.84 17.40
C HIS A 33 -16.13 -6.33 17.19
N ILE A 34 -17.08 -5.41 17.06
CA ILE A 34 -18.51 -5.73 16.93
C ILE A 34 -19.01 -5.18 15.60
N PRO A 35 -19.52 -6.01 14.67
CA PRO A 35 -20.00 -5.52 13.39
C PRO A 35 -21.17 -4.55 13.60
N LEU A 36 -21.11 -3.42 12.91
CA LEU A 36 -22.15 -2.40 12.90
C LEU A 36 -22.96 -2.48 11.61
N CYS A 37 -24.20 -1.99 11.66
CA CYS A 37 -25.03 -1.87 10.47
C CYS A 37 -24.80 -0.50 9.82
N ASP A 38 -24.51 -0.48 8.52
CA ASP A 38 -24.16 0.74 7.76
C ASP A 38 -25.18 1.87 7.90
N LYS A 39 -26.45 1.54 8.16
CA LYS A 39 -27.52 2.52 8.39
C LYS A 39 -27.25 3.43 9.60
N MET A 40 -26.40 3.03 10.53
CA MET A 40 -26.02 3.82 11.71
C MET A 40 -25.14 5.03 11.37
N PHE A 41 -24.55 5.08 10.17
CA PHE A 41 -23.64 6.16 9.76
C PHE A 41 -24.30 7.21 8.87
N ASN A 42 -25.59 7.07 8.57
CA ASN A 42 -26.30 8.09 7.81
C ASN A 42 -26.49 9.34 8.66
N ASN A 43 -25.94 10.47 8.19
CA ASN A 43 -26.01 11.79 8.86
C ASN A 43 -25.28 11.88 10.20
N VAL A 44 -24.28 11.03 10.44
CA VAL A 44 -23.41 11.12 11.62
C VAL A 44 -22.05 11.65 11.18
N GLU A 45 -21.54 12.65 11.89
CA GLU A 45 -20.18 13.15 11.68
C GLU A 45 -19.17 12.20 12.31
N TYR A 46 -18.13 11.86 11.55
CA TYR A 46 -17.03 11.03 12.01
C TYR A 46 -15.70 11.63 11.57
N GLU A 47 -14.70 11.51 12.43
CA GLU A 47 -13.35 12.02 12.22
C GLU A 47 -12.42 10.86 11.91
N LEU A 48 -11.70 10.92 10.78
CA LEU A 48 -10.65 9.96 10.47
C LEU A 48 -9.47 10.20 11.42
N ILE A 49 -9.11 9.18 12.21
CA ILE A 49 -8.00 9.25 13.18
C ILE A 49 -6.83 8.33 12.83
N ASN A 50 -7.01 7.40 11.88
CA ASN A 50 -5.95 6.54 11.36
C ASN A 50 -6.26 6.10 9.92
N GLY A 51 -5.21 5.87 9.13
CA GLY A 51 -5.35 5.46 7.73
C GLY A 51 -5.69 6.62 6.81
N SER A 52 -6.20 6.30 5.61
CA SER A 52 -6.55 7.27 4.58
C SER A 52 -7.84 6.87 3.87
N ASN A 53 -8.69 7.85 3.55
CA ASN A 53 -9.87 7.67 2.71
C ASN A 53 -9.56 7.71 1.21
N VAL A 54 -8.28 7.87 0.86
CA VAL A 54 -7.81 7.92 -0.52
C VAL A 54 -6.55 7.09 -0.70
N PHE A 55 -6.35 6.58 -1.92
CA PHE A 55 -5.08 6.05 -2.40
C PHE A 55 -4.77 6.66 -3.78
N TYR A 56 -3.55 6.38 -4.26
CA TYR A 56 -3.07 6.80 -5.57
C TYR A 56 -2.73 5.56 -6.40
N CYS A 57 -2.85 5.66 -7.72
CA CYS A 57 -2.50 4.58 -8.64
C CYS A 57 -1.46 5.01 -9.66
N ASP A 58 -0.50 4.12 -9.95
CA ASP A 58 0.30 4.24 -11.16
C ASP A 58 -0.48 3.79 -12.40
N SER A 59 0.13 3.90 -13.59
CA SER A 59 -0.54 3.55 -14.84
C SER A 59 -0.84 2.04 -14.97
N ALA A 60 -0.16 1.21 -14.19
CA ALA A 60 -0.40 -0.23 -14.10
C ALA A 60 -1.51 -0.60 -13.09
N GLY A 61 -2.06 0.38 -12.37
CA GLY A 61 -3.12 0.20 -11.38
C GLY A 61 -2.64 -0.31 -10.03
N LYS A 62 -1.34 -0.21 -9.73
CA LYS A 62 -0.84 -0.51 -8.38
C LYS A 62 -1.15 0.66 -7.45
N GLU A 63 -1.65 0.33 -6.26
CA GLU A 63 -2.10 1.28 -5.25
C GLU A 63 -0.94 1.74 -4.34
N TYR A 64 -1.00 3.00 -3.91
CA TYR A 64 -0.03 3.65 -3.03
C TYR A 64 -0.75 4.51 -1.99
N THR A 65 -0.23 4.52 -0.76
CA THR A 65 -0.54 5.57 0.22
C THR A 65 0.06 6.90 -0.21
N PHE A 66 -0.29 8.00 0.46
CA PHE A 66 0.29 9.32 0.17
C PHE A 66 1.82 9.32 0.32
N GLU A 67 2.33 8.77 1.43
CA GLU A 67 3.77 8.71 1.70
C GLU A 67 4.49 7.87 0.64
N GLU A 68 3.98 6.66 0.35
CA GLU A 68 4.56 5.80 -0.69
C GLU A 68 4.49 6.43 -2.09
N ARG A 69 3.43 7.21 -2.37
CA ARG A 69 3.30 7.94 -3.63
C ARG A 69 4.37 9.04 -3.74
N GLU A 70 4.62 9.79 -2.67
CA GLU A 70 5.65 10.85 -2.69
C GLU A 70 7.04 10.26 -2.92
N ASP A 71 7.36 9.16 -2.23
CA ASP A 71 8.62 8.43 -2.46
C ASP A 71 8.70 7.94 -3.92
N LYS A 72 7.61 7.35 -4.44
CA LYS A 72 7.56 6.82 -5.81
C LYS A 72 7.71 7.92 -6.85
N VAL A 73 7.07 9.07 -6.69
CA VAL A 73 7.19 10.22 -7.60
C VAL A 73 8.61 10.79 -7.55
N SER A 74 9.21 10.89 -6.37
CA SER A 74 10.61 11.31 -6.22
C SER A 74 11.57 10.37 -6.94
N ASP A 75 11.41 9.06 -6.75
CA ASP A 75 12.25 8.03 -7.41
C ASP A 75 12.11 8.11 -8.94
N ILE A 76 10.88 8.16 -9.46
CA ILE A 76 10.64 8.26 -10.91
C ILE A 76 11.24 9.55 -11.48
N SER A 77 11.11 10.67 -10.77
CA SER A 77 11.65 11.96 -11.24
C SER A 77 13.18 11.89 -11.38
N SER A 78 13.87 11.28 -10.41
CA SER A 78 15.32 11.08 -10.48
C SER A 78 15.71 10.17 -11.64
N GLU A 79 14.95 9.11 -11.91
CA GLU A 79 15.20 8.20 -13.03
C GLU A 79 15.02 8.92 -14.38
N ILE A 80 13.98 9.76 -14.51
CA ILE A 80 13.77 10.57 -15.71
C ILE A 80 14.96 11.51 -15.96
N ASP A 81 15.46 12.19 -14.93
CA ASP A 81 16.62 13.09 -15.06
C ASP A 81 17.86 12.34 -15.58
N GLU A 82 18.15 11.16 -15.03
CA GLU A 82 19.27 10.31 -15.48
C GLU A 82 19.11 9.86 -16.94
N LEU A 83 17.89 9.49 -17.34
CA LEU A 83 17.59 9.09 -18.72
C LEU A 83 17.71 10.27 -19.70
N ILE A 84 17.32 11.47 -19.29
CA ILE A 84 17.47 12.70 -20.09
C ILE A 84 18.95 13.02 -20.28
N ASP A 85 19.77 12.96 -19.22
CA ASP A 85 21.22 13.17 -19.32
C ASP A 85 21.86 12.15 -20.27
N GLN A 86 21.49 10.87 -20.14
CA GLN A 86 21.98 9.82 -21.04
C GLN A 86 21.57 10.06 -22.50
N LYS A 87 20.31 10.45 -22.73
CA LYS A 87 19.81 10.79 -24.06
C LYS A 87 20.63 11.94 -24.67
N GLY A 88 20.87 13.01 -23.91
CA GLY A 88 21.68 14.14 -24.36
C GLY A 88 23.10 13.73 -24.76
N MET A 89 23.72 12.80 -24.03
CA MET A 89 25.04 12.26 -24.42
C MET A 89 25.01 11.54 -25.78
N TYR A 90 23.95 10.78 -26.08
CA TYR A 90 23.82 10.11 -27.38
C TYR A 90 23.50 11.07 -28.51
N GLU A 91 22.68 12.09 -28.26
CA GLU A 91 22.40 13.17 -29.22
C GLU A 91 23.68 13.94 -29.57
N ASP A 92 24.50 14.29 -28.58
CA ASP A 92 25.81 14.94 -28.78
C ASP A 92 26.77 14.05 -29.58
N MET A 93 26.77 12.73 -29.33
CA MET A 93 27.61 11.78 -30.10
C MET A 93 27.18 11.71 -31.57
N LEU A 94 25.87 11.72 -31.82
CA LEU A 94 25.26 11.71 -33.16
C LEU A 94 25.57 13.00 -33.93
N GLU A 95 25.45 14.17 -33.29
CA GLU A 95 25.72 15.46 -33.94
C GLU A 95 27.21 15.63 -34.32
N ASN A 96 28.12 15.14 -33.48
CA ASN A 96 29.55 15.37 -33.67
C ASN A 96 30.28 14.25 -34.44
N GLU A 97 29.58 13.17 -34.86
CA GLU A 97 30.16 11.98 -35.52
C GLU A 97 31.37 11.40 -34.75
N THR A 98 31.33 11.46 -33.42
CA THR A 98 32.50 11.12 -32.56
C THR A 98 32.52 9.68 -32.05
N SER A 99 31.52 8.88 -32.42
CA SER A 99 31.29 7.54 -31.87
C SER A 99 31.77 6.43 -32.81
N GLU A 100 32.20 5.29 -32.25
CA GLU A 100 32.42 4.05 -33.00
C GLU A 100 31.11 3.28 -33.27
N ILE A 101 30.02 3.68 -32.60
CA ILE A 101 28.66 3.15 -32.77
C ILE A 101 28.05 3.80 -34.01
N SER A 102 27.25 3.04 -34.77
CA SER A 102 26.59 3.58 -35.95
C SER A 102 25.48 4.58 -35.57
N ASP A 103 25.25 5.57 -36.44
CA ASP A 103 24.15 6.54 -36.26
C ASP A 103 22.79 5.85 -36.07
N GLU A 104 22.54 4.76 -36.81
CA GLU A 104 21.32 3.94 -36.68
C GLU A 104 21.19 3.31 -35.29
N GLU A 105 22.27 2.83 -34.70
CA GLU A 105 22.26 2.29 -33.33
C GLU A 105 22.03 3.40 -32.29
N LEU A 106 22.61 4.59 -32.47
CA LEU A 106 22.37 5.75 -31.59
C LEU A 106 20.92 6.22 -31.66
N GLU A 107 20.34 6.33 -32.86
CA GLU A 107 18.93 6.68 -33.05
C GLU A 107 17.99 5.69 -32.36
N ASN A 108 18.27 4.39 -32.48
CA ASN A 108 17.49 3.36 -31.79
C ASN A 108 17.57 3.51 -30.25
N LEU A 109 18.77 3.74 -29.71
CA LEU A 109 18.95 3.95 -28.26
C LEU A 109 18.23 5.21 -27.77
N ILE A 110 18.29 6.30 -28.52
CA ILE A 110 17.55 7.54 -28.22
C ILE A 110 16.05 7.27 -28.21
N SER A 111 15.53 6.53 -29.21
CA SER A 111 14.11 6.16 -29.26
C SER A 111 13.68 5.30 -28.06
N GLU A 112 14.51 4.33 -27.66
CA GLU A 112 14.22 3.50 -26.47
C GLU A 112 14.20 4.32 -25.17
N LEU A 113 15.07 5.33 -25.05
CA LEU A 113 15.06 6.25 -23.92
C LEU A 113 13.81 7.13 -23.91
N ASP A 114 13.40 7.63 -25.09
CA ASP A 114 12.17 8.43 -25.22
C ASP A 114 10.92 7.64 -24.82
N ASP A 115 10.81 6.38 -25.24
CA ASP A 115 9.70 5.51 -24.86
C ASP A 115 9.67 5.30 -23.33
N LYS A 116 10.82 5.03 -22.70
CA LYS A 116 10.91 4.89 -21.23
C LYS A 116 10.53 6.16 -20.48
N ILE A 117 11.04 7.31 -20.93
CA ILE A 117 10.71 8.61 -20.35
C ILE A 117 9.20 8.86 -20.47
N ALA A 118 8.60 8.52 -21.62
CA ALA A 118 7.15 8.68 -21.82
C ALA A 118 6.33 7.79 -20.87
N ASP A 119 6.72 6.53 -20.69
CA ASP A 119 6.06 5.60 -19.75
C ASP A 119 6.15 6.09 -18.30
N LEU A 120 7.33 6.53 -17.86
CA LEU A 120 7.54 7.07 -16.52
C LEU A 120 6.74 8.37 -16.28
N ASN A 121 6.65 9.26 -17.27
CA ASN A 121 5.81 10.45 -17.19
C ASN A 121 4.32 10.11 -17.08
N ASN A 122 3.88 9.04 -17.75
CA ASN A 122 2.50 8.55 -17.64
C ASN A 122 2.22 7.99 -16.23
N ASP A 123 3.18 7.31 -15.61
CA ASP A 123 3.08 6.87 -14.21
C ASP A 123 2.93 8.06 -13.26
N ILE A 124 3.78 9.09 -13.37
CA ILE A 124 3.66 10.32 -12.56
C ILE A 124 2.29 10.96 -12.77
N SER A 125 1.85 11.11 -14.02
CA SER A 125 0.55 11.72 -14.34
C SER A 125 -0.62 10.95 -13.71
N SER A 126 -0.53 9.63 -13.64
CA SER A 126 -1.55 8.78 -13.00
C SER A 126 -1.57 8.97 -11.48
N LEU A 127 -0.38 9.09 -10.86
CA LEU A 127 -0.20 9.27 -9.42
C LEU A 127 -0.66 10.64 -8.88
N GLU A 128 -0.96 11.61 -9.75
CA GLU A 128 -1.52 12.90 -9.34
C GLU A 128 -2.97 12.81 -8.85
N TYR A 129 -3.70 11.77 -9.23
CA TYR A 129 -5.12 11.65 -8.96
C TYR A 129 -5.41 10.84 -7.69
N GLU A 130 -6.23 11.42 -6.81
CA GLU A 130 -6.78 10.72 -5.64
C GLU A 130 -7.92 9.80 -6.06
N VAL A 131 -7.87 8.56 -5.58
CA VAL A 131 -8.95 7.58 -5.73
C VAL A 131 -9.62 7.39 -4.37
N GLU A 132 -10.93 7.59 -4.32
CA GLU A 132 -11.71 7.39 -3.09
C GLU A 132 -11.65 5.92 -2.64
N ASN A 133 -11.46 5.73 -1.34
CA ASN A 133 -11.38 4.42 -0.68
C ASN A 133 -12.40 4.32 0.47
N PRO A 134 -13.71 4.30 0.18
CA PRO A 134 -14.71 4.26 1.22
C PRO A 134 -14.73 2.89 1.93
N PRO A 135 -14.94 2.85 3.26
CA PRO A 135 -15.23 1.61 3.96
C PRO A 135 -16.46 0.90 3.39
N LEU A 136 -16.39 -0.43 3.33
CA LEU A 136 -17.43 -1.32 2.84
C LEU A 136 -18.15 -2.05 3.98
N SER A 137 -17.54 -2.11 5.17
CA SER A 137 -18.19 -2.53 6.40
C SER A 137 -17.53 -1.89 7.62
N PHE A 138 -18.24 -1.85 8.75
CA PHE A 138 -17.81 -1.14 9.94
C PHE A 138 -17.87 -2.03 11.18
N TYR A 139 -16.90 -1.86 12.07
CA TYR A 139 -16.86 -2.52 13.37
C TYR A 139 -16.66 -1.50 14.48
N HIS A 140 -17.45 -1.58 15.54
CA HIS A 140 -17.11 -0.88 16.78
C HIS A 140 -15.91 -1.57 17.42
N ILE A 141 -14.91 -0.78 17.82
CA ILE A 141 -13.72 -1.25 18.52
C ILE A 141 -13.52 -0.46 19.82
N ASP A 142 -12.83 -1.07 20.78
CA ASP A 142 -12.41 -0.39 21.99
C ASP A 142 -11.08 0.36 21.79
N LYS A 143 -10.63 1.08 22.81
CA LYS A 143 -9.38 1.84 22.77
C LYS A 143 -8.16 0.94 22.49
N LYS A 144 -8.18 -0.31 22.96
CA LYS A 144 -7.12 -1.28 22.69
C LYS A 144 -7.07 -1.63 21.20
N GLY A 145 -8.23 -1.82 20.57
CA GLY A 145 -8.34 -2.01 19.12
C GLY A 145 -7.77 -0.83 18.35
N VAL A 146 -8.08 0.40 18.75
CA VAL A 146 -7.51 1.62 18.15
C VAL A 146 -6.00 1.61 18.25
N ASP A 147 -5.47 1.39 19.46
CA ASP A 147 -4.03 1.44 19.70
C ASP A 147 -3.28 0.34 18.92
N LEU A 148 -3.85 -0.86 18.80
CA LEU A 148 -3.25 -1.94 18.02
C LEU A 148 -3.31 -1.67 16.52
N LEU A 149 -4.47 -1.30 15.98
CA LEU A 149 -4.63 -0.98 14.56
C LEU A 149 -3.70 0.18 14.17
N SER A 150 -3.74 1.30 14.87
CA SER A 150 -2.86 2.45 14.59
C SER A 150 -1.37 2.15 14.72
N HIS A 151 -0.99 1.20 15.58
CA HIS A 151 0.43 0.87 15.76
C HIS A 151 0.96 -0.05 14.67
N TYR A 152 0.14 -0.96 14.15
CA TYR A 152 0.59 -2.04 13.26
C TYR A 152 0.08 -1.92 11.83
N THR A 153 -0.94 -1.11 11.57
CA THR A 153 -1.63 -1.05 10.28
C THR A 153 -2.03 0.38 9.91
N ASN A 154 -2.25 0.58 8.61
CA ASN A 154 -2.81 1.81 8.05
C ASN A 154 -4.33 1.68 7.82
N GLU A 155 -4.99 0.79 8.59
CA GLU A 155 -6.43 0.58 8.50
C GLU A 155 -7.21 1.86 8.86
N GLN A 156 -8.36 2.04 8.23
CA GLN A 156 -9.18 3.23 8.43
C GLN A 156 -9.87 3.17 9.80
N ILE A 157 -9.53 4.09 10.69
CA ILE A 157 -10.17 4.22 12.01
C ILE A 157 -10.81 5.58 12.11
N TYR A 158 -12.06 5.59 12.57
CA TYR A 158 -12.85 6.78 12.77
C TYR A 158 -13.27 6.93 14.22
N TYR A 159 -13.45 8.16 14.66
CA TYR A 159 -14.08 8.50 15.92
C TYR A 159 -15.41 9.21 15.66
N ILE A 160 -16.47 8.82 16.37
CA ILE A 160 -17.77 9.49 16.36
C ILE A 160 -17.96 10.24 17.68
N PRO A 161 -17.85 11.58 17.68
CA PRO A 161 -18.02 12.38 18.90
C PRO A 161 -19.40 12.25 19.54
N GLU A 162 -20.47 12.10 18.75
CA GLU A 162 -21.85 12.02 19.25
C GLU A 162 -22.07 10.82 20.18
N TYR A 163 -21.40 9.69 19.90
CA TYR A 163 -21.57 8.45 20.65
C TYR A 163 -20.37 8.10 21.53
N ASP A 164 -19.28 8.87 21.46
CA ASP A 164 -17.99 8.54 22.10
C ASP A 164 -17.53 7.13 21.72
N MET A 165 -17.44 6.88 20.40
CA MET A 165 -17.19 5.55 19.85
C MET A 165 -16.09 5.57 18.79
N TYR A 166 -15.26 4.52 18.81
CA TYR A 166 -14.31 4.23 17.75
C TYR A 166 -14.86 3.17 16.79
N ILE A 167 -14.56 3.36 15.51
CA ILE A 167 -15.00 2.49 14.44
C ILE A 167 -13.82 2.15 13.53
N TRP A 168 -13.71 0.88 13.20
CA TRP A 168 -12.83 0.38 12.16
C TRP A 168 -13.62 0.19 10.87
N GLY A 169 -13.17 0.86 9.80
CA GLY A 169 -13.70 0.71 8.44
C GLY A 169 -12.89 -0.32 7.64
N ILE A 170 -13.58 -1.32 7.10
CA ILE A 170 -12.99 -2.38 6.27
C ILE A 170 -13.18 -2.04 4.79
N THR A 171 -12.10 -2.00 4.02
CA THR A 171 -12.12 -1.62 2.59
C THR A 171 -12.10 -2.81 1.63
N HIS A 172 -12.11 -4.05 2.13
CA HIS A 172 -12.10 -5.27 1.30
C HIS A 172 -13.37 -6.11 1.47
N ILE A 173 -13.96 -6.56 0.35
CA ILE A 173 -15.16 -7.43 0.33
C ILE A 173 -14.77 -8.89 0.08
N GLY A 174 -15.43 -9.80 0.80
CA GLY A 174 -15.54 -11.22 0.42
C GLY A 174 -14.26 -12.05 0.59
N THR A 175 -13.17 -11.46 1.07
CA THR A 175 -11.93 -12.17 1.41
C THR A 175 -11.96 -12.52 2.88
N SER A 176 -11.74 -13.80 3.21
CA SER A 176 -11.57 -14.21 4.61
C SER A 176 -10.38 -13.48 5.22
N TRP A 177 -10.53 -12.97 6.44
CA TRP A 177 -9.45 -12.29 7.15
C TRP A 177 -8.21 -13.18 7.38
N THR A 178 -8.39 -14.51 7.33
CA THR A 178 -7.27 -15.47 7.34
C THR A 178 -6.38 -15.40 6.09
N CYS A 179 -6.87 -14.78 5.01
CA CYS A 179 -6.18 -14.57 3.74
C CYS A 179 -5.78 -13.10 3.52
N VAL A 180 -6.05 -12.21 4.47
CA VAL A 180 -5.64 -10.80 4.43
C VAL A 180 -4.39 -10.67 5.30
N LEU A 181 -3.25 -10.35 4.70
CA LEU A 181 -1.99 -10.24 5.44
C LEU A 181 -1.82 -8.83 6.01
N THR A 182 -1.35 -8.75 7.25
CA THR A 182 -0.85 -7.50 7.83
C THR A 182 0.62 -7.29 7.46
N ASN A 183 1.16 -6.11 7.73
CA ASN A 183 2.59 -5.83 7.57
C ASN A 183 3.47 -6.41 8.71
N ILE A 184 2.86 -7.14 9.66
CA ILE A 184 3.57 -7.71 10.80
C ILE A 184 4.25 -9.02 10.38
N LYS A 185 5.58 -9.00 10.31
CA LYS A 185 6.39 -10.21 10.05
C LYS A 185 6.31 -11.19 11.22
N ILE A 186 6.22 -12.48 10.90
CA ILE A 186 6.22 -13.54 11.91
C ILE A 186 7.60 -13.61 12.58
N ASP A 187 7.63 -13.55 13.90
CA ASP A 187 8.84 -13.83 14.67
C ASP A 187 9.04 -15.36 14.82
N PRO A 188 10.21 -15.92 14.48
CA PRO A 188 10.53 -17.34 14.63
C PRO A 188 10.33 -17.90 16.06
N THR A 189 10.32 -17.03 17.07
CA THR A 189 10.13 -17.36 18.50
C THR A 189 8.67 -17.46 18.93
N TRP A 190 7.72 -17.00 18.11
CA TRP A 190 6.27 -17.03 18.38
C TRP A 190 5.63 -18.41 18.26
N THR A 191 6.34 -19.44 18.68
CA THR A 191 5.85 -20.82 18.66
C THR A 191 5.52 -21.25 20.07
N LYS A 192 4.50 -22.09 20.25
CA LYS A 192 4.20 -22.65 21.57
C LYS A 192 5.46 -23.31 22.14
N ALA A 193 5.80 -22.96 23.38
CA ALA A 193 6.78 -23.74 24.14
C ALA A 193 6.26 -25.19 24.22
N ALA A 194 7.11 -26.14 23.84
CA ALA A 194 6.83 -27.57 23.94
C ALA A 194 6.68 -28.02 25.40
#